data_AF-G2DFA8-F1
#
_entry.id   AF-G2DFA8-F1
#
_cell.length_a   1.000
_cell.length_b   1.000
_cell.length_c   1.000
_cell.angle_alpha   90.00
_cell.angle_beta   90.00
_cell.angle_gamma   90.00
#
_symmetry.space_group_name_H-M   'P 1'
#
loop_
_entity.id
_entity.type
_entity.pdbx_description
1 polymer ?
#
loop_
_entity_poly.entity_id
_entity_poly.type
_entity_poly.pdbx_seq_one_letter_code
_entity_poly.pdbx_strand_id
1 'polypeptide(L)'
;MYSLSHRWPRLFFDFHLHEQPLPEQPIEVEAISGACMLVSRNALEDVGPLDAGYFLHCEDLDWCMRFRRKGWKILFVPDAKIIHYRGVCGLGKPIFVAWHKHRGMIRFYRKFFKHQYPGVLMWLVGLGVWLRFGATALYHLLHSASCKVGKRRG
;
A
#
# COMPACT_ATOMS: atom_id res chain seq x y z
N MET A 1 -4.17 -11.88 -6.76
CA MET A 1 -2.80 -12.21 -6.31
C MET A 1 -2.76 -12.90 -4.94
N TYR A 2 -3.90 -13.20 -4.29
CA TYR A 2 -3.96 -13.97 -3.03
C TYR A 2 -3.95 -15.50 -3.22
N SER A 3 -4.40 -16.00 -4.38
CA SER A 3 -4.47 -17.45 -4.64
C SER A 3 -3.10 -18.11 -4.88
N LEU A 4 -2.08 -17.33 -5.25
CA LEU A 4 -0.75 -17.87 -5.61
C LEU A 4 0.20 -17.98 -4.42
N SER A 5 0.06 -17.13 -3.39
CA SER A 5 0.87 -17.19 -2.17
C SER A 5 0.65 -18.49 -1.39
N HIS A 6 -0.59 -19.00 -1.37
CA HIS A 6 -0.89 -20.28 -0.72
C HIS A 6 -0.26 -21.49 -1.43
N ARG A 7 -0.09 -21.42 -2.76
CA ARG A 7 0.48 -22.54 -3.54
C ARG A 7 2.00 -22.49 -3.63
N TRP A 8 2.62 -21.31 -3.61
CA TRP A 8 4.07 -21.12 -3.81
C TRP A 8 4.64 -20.07 -2.83
N PRO A 9 4.63 -20.33 -1.50
CA PRO A 9 4.95 -19.33 -0.49
C PRO A 9 6.40 -18.80 -0.58
N ARG A 10 7.35 -19.62 -1.05
CA ARG A 10 8.76 -19.21 -1.21
C ARG A 10 9.00 -18.17 -2.32
N LEU A 11 8.10 -18.11 -3.31
CA LEU A 11 8.20 -17.20 -4.46
C LEU A 11 7.22 -16.03 -4.37
N PHE A 12 6.15 -16.19 -3.58
CA PHE A 12 5.12 -15.18 -3.35
C PHE A 12 4.82 -15.07 -1.86
N PHE A 13 5.79 -14.58 -1.09
CA PHE A 13 5.57 -14.25 0.32
C PHE A 13 4.55 -13.11 0.42
N ASP A 14 3.55 -13.27 1.29
CA ASP A 14 2.63 -12.19 1.60
C ASP A 14 3.31 -11.23 2.59
N PHE A 15 3.49 -9.98 2.15
CA PHE A 15 4.03 -8.92 3.00
C PHE A 15 2.98 -8.41 4.00
N HIS A 16 1.70 -8.74 3.81
CA HIS A 16 0.66 -8.43 4.78
C HIS A 16 0.55 -9.55 5.82
N LEU A 17 1.08 -9.30 7.02
CA LEU A 17 1.03 -10.23 8.17
C LEU A 17 -0.37 -10.37 8.81
N HIS A 18 -1.44 -9.96 8.12
CA HIS A 18 -2.81 -9.89 8.63
C HIS A 18 -3.46 -11.24 8.95
N GLU A 19 -2.92 -12.34 8.41
CA GLU A 19 -3.38 -13.71 8.66
C GLU A 19 -2.51 -14.44 9.70
N GLN A 20 -1.45 -13.80 10.20
CA GLN A 20 -0.59 -14.38 11.21
C GLN A 20 -1.19 -14.20 12.61
N PRO A 21 -0.92 -15.13 13.54
CA PRO A 21 -1.32 -14.94 14.93
C PRO A 21 -0.70 -13.64 15.47
N LEU A 22 -1.45 -12.94 16.32
CA LEU A 22 -0.94 -11.75 16.97
C LEU A 22 0.26 -12.12 17.86
N PRO A 23 1.36 -11.36 17.81
CA PRO A 23 2.46 -11.56 18.72
C PRO A 23 2.03 -11.26 20.15
N GLU A 24 2.66 -11.91 21.13
CA GLU A 24 2.37 -11.69 22.56
C GLU A 24 2.99 -10.40 23.09
N GLN A 25 4.00 -9.87 22.39
CA GLN A 25 4.73 -8.66 22.77
C GLN A 25 4.90 -7.74 21.56
N PRO A 26 5.19 -6.44 21.78
CA PRO A 26 5.53 -5.56 20.68
C PRO A 26 6.73 -6.08 19.88
N ILE A 27 6.56 -6.17 18.56
CA ILE A 27 7.62 -6.64 17.64
C ILE A 27 8.04 -5.53 16.68
N GLU A 28 9.31 -5.55 16.29
CA GLU A 28 9.82 -4.67 15.24
C GLU A 28 9.35 -5.16 13.87
N VAL A 29 8.80 -4.26 13.07
CA VAL A 29 8.28 -4.52 11.73
C VAL A 29 8.80 -3.50 10.73
N GLU A 30 8.67 -3.83 9.44
CA GLU A 30 9.15 -2.95 8.38
C GLU A 30 8.26 -1.73 8.13
N ALA A 31 6.97 -1.91 8.33
CA ALA A 31 5.94 -0.89 8.18
C ALA A 31 4.66 -1.31 8.91
N ILE A 32 3.87 -0.33 9.32
CA ILE A 32 2.51 -0.52 9.83
C ILE A 32 1.54 0.32 8.99
N SER A 33 0.25 -0.01 9.09
CA SER A 33 -0.80 0.73 8.41
C SER A 33 -0.95 2.14 8.97
N GLY A 34 -1.07 3.14 8.09
CA GLY A 34 -1.42 4.52 8.46
C GLY A 34 -2.79 4.69 9.14
N ALA A 35 -3.60 3.63 9.24
CA ALA A 35 -4.92 3.66 9.89
C ALA A 35 -4.83 4.03 11.39
N CYS A 36 -3.74 3.64 12.06
CA CYS A 36 -3.41 4.15 13.39
C CYS A 36 -1.91 4.06 13.61
N MET A 37 -1.28 5.22 13.82
CA MET A 37 0.13 5.34 14.15
C MET A 37 0.28 6.31 15.30
N LEU A 38 1.16 5.96 16.24
CA LEU A 38 1.65 6.89 17.25
C LEU A 38 3.14 7.12 16.97
N VAL A 39 3.54 8.39 16.93
CA VAL A 39 4.92 8.78 16.61
C VAL A 39 5.42 9.68 17.73
N SER A 40 6.64 9.40 18.22
CA SER A 40 7.26 10.27 19.23
C SER A 40 7.57 11.63 18.62
N ARG A 41 7.46 12.69 19.43
CA ARG A 41 7.77 14.05 18.99
C ARG A 41 9.19 14.16 18.41
N ASN A 42 10.17 13.58 19.09
CA ASN A 42 11.57 13.59 18.65
C ASN A 42 11.75 12.92 17.28
N ALA A 43 11.08 11.77 17.05
CA ALA A 43 11.15 11.09 15.76
C ALA A 43 10.45 11.89 14.67
N LEU A 44 9.32 12.55 14.99
CA LEU A 44 8.61 13.44 14.06
C LEU A 44 9.45 14.66 13.67
N GLU A 45 10.12 15.29 14.63
CA GLU A 45 10.98 16.45 14.39
C GLU A 45 12.22 16.09 13.55
N ASP A 46 12.79 14.90 13.78
CA ASP A 46 13.89 14.39 12.98
C ASP A 46 13.43 14.00 11.55
N VAL A 47 12.44 13.13 11.41
CA VAL A 47 12.03 12.55 10.11
C VAL A 47 11.15 13.49 9.27
N GLY A 48 10.43 14.40 9.94
CA GLY A 48 9.43 15.26 9.34
C GLY A 48 8.06 14.59 9.16
N PRO A 49 7.03 15.37 8.76
CA PRO A 49 5.66 14.89 8.60
C PRO A 49 5.51 13.94 7.40
N LEU A 50 4.30 13.43 7.19
CA LEU A 50 3.91 12.72 5.96
C LEU A 50 4.20 13.57 4.71
N ASP A 51 4.58 12.91 3.62
CA ASP A 51 4.90 13.57 2.35
C ASP A 51 3.60 13.95 1.63
N ALA A 52 3.29 15.25 1.57
CA ALA A 52 2.08 15.80 0.94
C ALA A 52 1.98 15.50 -0.58
N GLY A 53 3.04 14.98 -1.20
CA GLY A 53 3.00 14.48 -2.57
C GLY A 53 2.19 13.17 -2.73
N TYR A 54 1.84 12.51 -1.63
CA TYR A 54 0.89 11.40 -1.60
C TYR A 54 -0.48 11.91 -1.14
N PHE A 55 -1.49 11.71 -1.97
CA PHE A 55 -2.87 12.02 -1.59
C PHE A 55 -3.53 10.86 -0.82
N LEU A 56 -3.31 9.63 -1.29
CA LEU A 56 -3.86 8.41 -0.70
C LEU A 56 -3.04 7.21 -1.17
N HIS A 57 -2.73 6.31 -0.25
CA HIS A 57 -1.88 5.13 -0.41
C HIS A 57 -0.38 5.40 -0.60
N CYS A 58 0.42 4.56 0.07
CA CYS A 58 1.89 4.59 0.12
C CYS A 58 2.50 5.75 0.91
N GLU A 59 1.71 6.67 1.44
CA GLU A 59 2.16 7.73 2.34
C GLU A 59 2.74 7.17 3.64
N ASP A 60 2.10 6.14 4.18
CA ASP A 60 2.48 5.43 5.40
C ASP A 60 3.75 4.59 5.17
N LEU A 61 3.83 3.88 4.04
CA LEU A 61 5.03 3.14 3.64
C LEU A 61 6.23 4.06 3.43
N ASP A 62 6.03 5.21 2.76
CA ASP A 62 7.07 6.23 2.59
C ASP A 62 7.58 6.72 3.94
N TRP A 63 6.67 6.99 4.86
CA TRP A 63 7.01 7.50 6.18
C TRP A 63 7.77 6.46 7.00
N CYS A 64 7.29 5.21 7.03
CA CYS A 64 7.97 4.07 7.64
C CYS A 64 9.40 3.92 7.11
N MET A 65 9.57 3.97 5.79
CA MET A 65 10.89 3.89 5.16
C MET A 65 11.81 5.05 5.58
N ARG A 66 11.27 6.28 5.72
CA ARG A 66 12.05 7.42 6.22
C ARG A 66 12.47 7.26 7.68
N PHE A 67 11.60 6.76 8.55
CA PHE A 67 11.95 6.41 9.93
C PHE A 67 13.10 5.40 9.98
N ARG A 68 12.97 4.29 9.25
CA ARG A 68 13.98 3.24 9.23
C ARG A 68 15.33 3.72 8.70
N ARG A 69 15.35 4.56 7.66
CA ARG A 69 16.59 5.15 7.12
C ARG A 69 17.33 6.05 8.10
N LYS A 70 16.62 6.60 9.10
CA LYS A 70 17.21 7.38 10.20
C LYS A 70 17.48 6.55 11.45
N GLY A 71 17.31 5.23 11.40
CA GLY A 71 17.57 4.32 12.52
C GLY A 71 16.43 4.24 13.54
N TRP A 72 15.28 4.85 13.27
CA TRP A 72 14.09 4.68 14.11
C TRP A 72 13.45 3.32 13.86
N LYS A 73 12.99 2.71 14.95
CA LYS A 73 12.28 1.43 14.93
C LYS A 73 10.79 1.65 14.74
N ILE A 74 10.16 0.74 14.01
CA ILE A 74 8.71 0.69 13.87
C ILE A 74 8.23 -0.53 14.63
N LEU A 75 7.35 -0.32 15.60
CA LEU A 75 6.84 -1.38 16.45
C LEU A 75 5.37 -1.63 16.13
N PHE A 76 5.02 -2.89 15.98
CA PHE A 76 3.64 -3.35 16.01
C PHE A 76 3.26 -3.67 17.46
N VAL A 77 2.22 -3.01 17.98
CA VAL A 77 1.77 -3.19 19.38
C VAL A 77 0.44 -3.96 19.38
N PRO A 78 0.44 -5.26 19.78
CA PRO A 78 -0.74 -6.13 19.68
C PRO A 78 -1.88 -5.71 20.64
N ASP A 79 -1.54 -5.04 21.74
CA ASP A 79 -2.52 -4.59 22.75
C ASP A 79 -3.38 -3.41 22.27
N ALA A 80 -2.89 -2.64 21.29
CA ALA A 80 -3.59 -1.47 20.74
C ALA A 80 -4.61 -1.91 19.67
N LYS A 81 -5.82 -2.31 20.11
CA LYS A 81 -6.88 -2.81 19.23
C LYS A 81 -7.77 -1.69 18.71
N ILE A 82 -7.87 -1.57 17.38
CA ILE A 82 -8.66 -0.52 16.71
C ILE A 82 -9.44 -1.14 15.55
N ILE A 83 -10.69 -0.69 15.37
CA ILE A 83 -11.54 -1.09 14.25
C ILE A 83 -11.34 -0.10 13.10
N HIS A 84 -10.89 -0.60 11.95
CA HIS A 84 -10.73 0.18 10.72
C HIS A 84 -11.73 -0.28 9.66
N TYR A 85 -12.70 0.58 9.33
CA TYR A 85 -13.69 0.32 8.27
C TYR A 85 -13.04 0.49 6.88
N ARG A 86 -12.58 -0.63 6.31
CA ARG A 86 -11.90 -0.64 5.01
C ARG A 86 -12.84 -0.25 3.87
N GLY A 87 -12.30 0.45 2.87
CA GLY A 87 -12.97 0.66 1.58
C GLY A 87 -14.02 1.77 1.54
N VAL A 88 -14.35 2.40 2.68
CA VAL A 88 -15.37 3.46 2.77
C VAL A 88 -15.00 4.67 1.91
N CYS A 89 -13.73 5.09 1.90
CA CYS A 89 -13.25 6.22 1.09
C CYS A 89 -13.21 5.92 -0.42
N GLY A 90 -13.31 4.64 -0.82
CA GLY A 90 -13.28 4.22 -2.23
C GLY A 90 -14.65 3.97 -2.84
N LEU A 91 -15.72 4.04 -2.04
CA LEU A 91 -17.10 3.85 -2.50
C LEU A 91 -17.44 4.95 -3.52
N GLY A 92 -17.59 4.55 -4.78
CA GLY A 92 -18.02 5.43 -5.88
C GLY A 92 -16.92 5.92 -6.84
N LYS A 93 -15.62 5.77 -6.51
CA LYS A 93 -14.52 6.17 -7.42
C LYS A 93 -13.36 5.14 -7.45
N PRO A 94 -13.61 3.87 -7.84
CA PRO A 94 -12.60 2.81 -7.81
C PRO A 94 -11.39 3.10 -8.70
N ILE A 95 -11.59 3.71 -9.88
CA ILE A 95 -10.50 4.08 -10.79
C ILE A 95 -9.62 5.18 -10.18
N PHE A 96 -10.21 6.14 -9.47
CA PHE A 96 -9.47 7.22 -8.81
C PHE A 96 -8.59 6.68 -7.66
N VAL A 97 -9.12 5.77 -6.85
CA VAL A 97 -8.34 5.10 -5.79
C VAL A 97 -7.22 4.26 -6.41
N ALA A 98 -7.54 3.48 -7.45
CA ALA A 98 -6.54 2.69 -8.16
C ALA A 98 -5.44 3.59 -8.73
N TRP A 99 -5.77 4.72 -9.34
CA TRP A 99 -4.79 5.67 -9.86
C TRP A 99 -3.82 6.15 -8.78
N HIS A 100 -4.33 6.61 -7.63
CA HIS A 100 -3.50 7.09 -6.53
C HIS A 100 -2.60 5.99 -5.95
N LYS A 101 -3.13 4.76 -5.83
CA LYS A 101 -2.35 3.60 -5.41
C LYS A 101 -1.18 3.32 -6.34
N HIS A 102 -1.42 3.23 -7.65
CA HIS A 102 -0.36 2.92 -8.62
C HIS A 102 0.64 4.08 -8.75
N ARG A 103 0.17 5.33 -8.76
CA ARG A 103 1.03 6.52 -8.74
C ARG A 103 1.90 6.57 -7.48
N GLY A 104 1.32 6.26 -6.33
CA GLY A 104 2.02 6.16 -5.04
C GLY A 104 3.12 5.10 -5.06
N MET A 105 2.82 3.90 -5.58
CA MET A 105 3.83 2.84 -5.75
C MET A 105 5.00 3.31 -6.61
N ILE A 106 4.75 3.90 -7.80
CA ILE A 106 5.81 4.41 -8.67
C ILE A 106 6.65 5.47 -7.96
N ARG A 107 6.01 6.41 -7.25
CA ARG A 107 6.71 7.46 -6.50
C ARG A 107 7.61 6.86 -5.43
N PHE A 108 7.10 5.93 -4.63
CA PHE A 108 7.86 5.23 -3.59
C PHE A 108 9.08 4.52 -4.16
N TYR A 109 8.90 3.70 -5.22
CA TYR A 109 10.01 3.01 -5.88
C TYR A 109 11.06 3.98 -6.43
N ARG A 110 10.63 5.06 -7.09
CA ARG A 110 11.57 6.08 -7.60
C ARG A 110 12.32 6.81 -6.50
N LYS A 111 11.68 7.09 -5.36
CA LYS A 111 12.26 7.85 -4.25
C LYS A 111 13.31 7.03 -3.51
N PHE A 112 13.05 5.75 -3.23
CA PHE A 112 13.91 4.94 -2.38
C PHE A 112 14.85 4.01 -3.15
N PHE A 113 14.47 3.55 -4.35
CA PHE A 113 15.14 2.44 -5.03
C PHE A 113 15.74 2.76 -6.40
N LYS A 114 15.50 3.96 -6.97
CA LYS A 114 16.03 4.37 -8.28
C LYS A 114 17.56 4.21 -8.41
N HIS A 115 18.31 4.44 -7.34
CA HIS A 115 19.78 4.36 -7.35
C HIS A 115 20.31 3.00 -6.87
N GLN A 116 19.45 2.15 -6.30
CA GLN A 116 19.84 0.83 -5.80
C GLN A 116 19.70 -0.27 -6.86
N TYR A 117 18.86 -0.05 -7.87
CA TYR A 117 18.58 -1.03 -8.92
C TYR A 117 18.87 -0.46 -10.32
N PRO A 118 19.21 -1.34 -11.29
CA PRO A 118 19.43 -0.92 -12.67
C PRO A 118 18.17 -0.30 -13.28
N GLY A 119 18.36 0.70 -14.15
CA GLY A 119 17.25 1.44 -14.78
C GLY A 119 16.26 0.55 -15.53
N VAL A 120 16.73 -0.55 -16.12
CA VAL A 120 15.88 -1.54 -16.81
C VAL A 120 14.92 -2.22 -15.84
N LEU A 121 15.37 -2.62 -14.65
CA LEU A 121 14.50 -3.22 -13.64
C LEU A 121 13.44 -2.22 -13.17
N MET A 122 13.83 -0.97 -12.94
CA MET A 122 12.89 0.10 -12.56
C MET A 122 11.85 0.36 -13.66
N TRP A 123 12.24 0.25 -14.93
CA TRP A 123 11.33 0.36 -16.06
C TRP A 123 10.35 -0.82 -16.12
N LEU A 124 10.83 -2.06 -15.92
CA LEU A 124 9.98 -3.25 -15.86
C LEU A 124 8.97 -3.19 -14.70
N VAL A 125 9.40 -2.75 -13.52
CA VAL A 125 8.51 -2.52 -12.38
C VAL A 125 7.47 -1.45 -12.73
N GLY A 126 7.91 -0.35 -13.34
CA GLY A 126 7.02 0.72 -13.79
C GLY A 126 5.96 0.22 -14.77
N LEU A 127 6.39 -0.54 -15.78
CA LEU A 127 5.51 -1.16 -16.77
C LEU A 127 4.51 -2.11 -16.10
N GLY A 128 4.96 -3.00 -15.22
CA GLY A 128 4.10 -3.95 -14.51
C GLY A 128 3.03 -3.27 -13.66
N VAL A 129 3.39 -2.19 -12.95
CA VAL A 129 2.45 -1.38 -12.16
C VAL A 129 1.41 -0.73 -13.08
N TRP A 130 1.81 -0.14 -14.21
CA TRP A 130 0.85 0.50 -15.12
C TRP A 130 -0.03 -0.49 -15.90
N LEU A 131 0.51 -1.65 -16.29
CA LEU A 131 -0.28 -2.73 -16.88
C LEU A 131 -1.37 -3.22 -15.91
N ARG A 132 -1.02 -3.38 -14.63
CA ARG A 132 -1.99 -3.73 -13.59
C ARG A 132 -3.06 -2.66 -13.42
N PHE A 133 -2.69 -1.38 -13.46
CA PHE A 133 -3.65 -0.28 -13.42
C PHE A 133 -4.62 -0.37 -14.61
N GLY A 134 -4.10 -0.54 -15.83
CA GLY A 134 -4.90 -0.69 -17.04
C GLY A 134 -5.91 -1.84 -16.94
N ALA A 135 -5.47 -3.02 -16.49
CA ALA A 135 -6.35 -4.17 -16.27
C ALA A 135 -7.43 -3.90 -15.21
N THR A 136 -7.07 -3.23 -14.11
CA THR A 136 -8.00 -2.88 -13.03
C THR A 136 -9.03 -1.84 -13.49
N ALA A 137 -8.59 -0.82 -14.22
CA ALA A 137 -9.45 0.20 -14.81
C ALA A 137 -10.42 -0.43 -15.82
N LEU A 138 -9.91 -1.28 -16.71
CA LEU A 138 -10.74 -2.01 -17.68
C LEU A 138 -11.79 -2.88 -16.99
N TYR A 139 -11.39 -3.65 -15.97
CA TYR A 139 -12.32 -4.45 -15.17
C TYR A 139 -13.45 -3.61 -14.58
N HIS A 140 -13.12 -2.47 -13.95
CA HIS A 140 -14.14 -1.58 -13.38
C HIS A 140 -15.02 -0.93 -14.46
N LEU A 141 -14.47 -0.56 -15.61
CA LEU A 141 -15.24 0.00 -16.73
C LEU A 141 -16.23 -1.02 -17.29
N LEU A 142 -15.78 -2.25 -17.54
CA LEU A 142 -16.62 -3.36 -18.03
C LEU A 142 -17.72 -3.71 -17.03
N HIS A 143 -17.39 -3.80 -15.73
CA HIS A 143 -18.37 -4.11 -14.69
C HIS A 143 -19.41 -2.99 -14.49
N SER A 144 -18.98 -1.73 -14.58
CA SER A 144 -19.87 -0.56 -14.53
C SER A 144 -20.83 -0.52 -15.73
N ALA A 145 -20.37 -0.93 -16.91
CA ALA A 145 -21.18 -1.03 -18.12
C ALA A 145 -22.24 -2.14 -17.99
N SER A 146 -21.86 -3.32 -17.49
CA SER A 146 -22.79 -4.43 -17.25
C SER A 146 -23.88 -4.09 -16.23
N CYS A 147 -23.53 -3.40 -15.13
CA CYS A 147 -24.53 -2.93 -14.16
C CYS A 147 -25.50 -1.88 -14.74
N LYS A 148 -25.02 -0.99 -15.61
CA LYS A 148 -25.87 0.01 -16.29
C LYS A 148 -26.82 -0.64 -17.31
N VAL A 149 -26.42 -1.71 -17.98
CA VAL A 149 -27.27 -2.47 -18.91
C VAL A 149 -28.36 -3.25 -18.16
N GLY A 150 -28.05 -3.82 -16.99
CA GLY A 150 -29.05 -4.51 -16.15
C GLY A 150 -30.11 -3.57 -15.56
N LYS A 151 -29.74 -2.33 -15.20
CA LYS A 151 -30.65 -1.35 -14.60
C LYS A 151 -31.55 -0.60 -15.61
N ARG A 152 -31.30 -0.73 -16.92
CA ARG A 152 -32.15 -0.17 -18.00
C ARG A 152 -33.20 -1.15 -18.53
N ARG A 153 -33.18 -2.40 -18.06
CA ARG A 153 -34.09 -3.47 -18.51
C ARG A 153 -35.11 -3.90 -17.44
N GLY A 154 -35.17 -3.20 -16.31
CA GLY A 154 -36.14 -3.42 -15.22
C GLY A 154 -37.01 -2.21 -15.02
#